data_AF-A0A1E3X4V0-F1
#
_entry.id   AF-A0A1E3X4V0-F1
#
_cell.length_a   1.000
_cell.length_b   1.000
_cell.length_c   1.000
_cell.angle_alpha   90.00
_cell.angle_beta   90.00
_cell.angle_gamma   90.00
#
_symmetry.space_group_name_H-M   'P 1'
#
loop_
_entity.id
_entity.type
_entity.pdbx_description
1 polymer ?
#
loop_
_entity_poly.entity_id
_entity_poly.type
_entity_poly.pdbx_seq_one_letter_code
_entity_poly.pdbx_strand_id
1 'polypeptide(L)'
;MKVKKKTKNEEVADELKKFSEYMLRWDISGVDNIYNKVKETVKKISKIFNLGNEWIEIVEDLPKYEPFLSTNVRYREHFIHEFQVFQLGYAIINKNEIVNEKLKKYLKTNEDDVIKYWFLGSMSHDSAYVIEGTPTSLQELLNKAFRGEVSCTFQIDPSRVQGYEFHKSKLIDLIGEKLELTDEQTTELYGKLSDILSDKRNHGLLSAIMLLKQLIKPRGRGKKEYLYEVALAIALHPEDVYKELGSLTGKSLTFEKLPFAFLLMFCDNAQEWGRPFMTSIFNQKVNDQKIKVVLDKLDIKQDKVEVVLQYSEEIDCIPAPDEHWGVKDIDFRIFHASNKRVFKKNIFIEPS
;
A
#
# COMPACT_ATOMS: atom_id res chain seq x y z
N MET A 1 -38.54 -16.16 13.58
CA MET A 1 -37.33 -15.43 14.03
C MET A 1 -37.16 -14.18 13.16
N LYS A 2 -36.61 -13.07 13.69
CA LYS A 2 -36.03 -12.02 12.85
C LYS A 2 -34.60 -12.44 12.49
N VAL A 3 -34.24 -12.39 11.21
CA VAL A 3 -32.84 -12.64 10.78
C VAL A 3 -31.99 -11.46 11.24
N LYS A 4 -30.86 -11.73 11.93
CA LYS A 4 -29.87 -10.69 12.26
C LYS A 4 -29.33 -10.12 10.95
N LYS A 5 -29.43 -8.80 10.74
CA LYS A 5 -28.73 -8.16 9.61
C LYS A 5 -27.22 -8.30 9.83
N LYS A 6 -26.48 -8.61 8.77
CA LYS A 6 -25.02 -8.64 8.81
C LYS A 6 -24.42 -7.27 9.12
N THR A 7 -23.22 -7.25 9.68
CA THR A 7 -22.32 -6.08 9.69
C THR A 7 -21.67 -5.92 8.32
N LYS A 8 -21.12 -4.73 8.00
CA LYS A 8 -20.38 -4.56 6.74
C LYS A 8 -19.14 -5.45 6.72
N ASN A 9 -18.48 -5.66 7.86
CA ASN A 9 -17.35 -6.57 7.97
C ASN A 9 -17.76 -8.03 7.65
N GLU A 10 -18.91 -8.50 8.16
CA GLU A 10 -19.49 -9.82 7.80
C GLU A 10 -19.87 -9.92 6.31
N GLU A 11 -20.20 -8.81 5.65
CA GLU A 11 -20.46 -8.73 4.19
C GLU A 11 -19.16 -8.68 3.35
N VAL A 12 -18.10 -8.04 3.84
CA VAL A 12 -16.76 -8.04 3.20
C VAL A 12 -16.09 -9.40 3.31
N ALA A 13 -16.21 -10.08 4.46
CA ALA A 13 -15.74 -11.45 4.65
C ALA A 13 -16.35 -12.43 3.62
N ASP A 14 -17.65 -12.29 3.33
CA ASP A 14 -18.34 -13.07 2.30
C ASP A 14 -17.74 -12.87 0.91
N GLU A 15 -17.45 -11.64 0.50
CA GLU A 15 -16.88 -11.36 -0.84
C GLU A 15 -15.41 -11.75 -0.95
N LEU A 16 -14.60 -11.57 0.10
CA LEU A 16 -13.23 -12.07 0.15
C LEU A 16 -13.18 -13.61 0.13
N LYS A 17 -14.14 -14.29 0.79
CA LYS A 17 -14.29 -15.74 0.67
C LYS A 17 -14.67 -16.16 -0.75
N LYS A 18 -15.62 -15.48 -1.40
CA LYS A 18 -16.00 -15.75 -2.81
C LYS A 18 -14.85 -15.48 -3.79
N PHE A 19 -13.98 -14.51 -3.51
CA PHE A 19 -12.74 -14.28 -4.25
C PHE A 19 -11.77 -15.45 -4.07
N SER A 20 -11.47 -15.86 -2.82
CA SER A 20 -10.59 -16.99 -2.54
C SER A 20 -11.11 -18.31 -3.16
N GLU A 21 -12.41 -18.60 -3.04
CA GLU A 21 -13.01 -19.77 -3.68
C GLU A 21 -12.97 -19.73 -5.21
N TYR A 22 -12.95 -18.54 -5.83
CA TYR A 22 -12.72 -18.43 -7.27
C TYR A 22 -11.26 -18.74 -7.62
N MET A 23 -10.30 -18.10 -6.93
CA MET A 23 -8.86 -18.32 -7.16
C MET A 23 -8.40 -19.76 -6.90
N LEU A 24 -9.12 -20.53 -6.07
CA LEU A 24 -8.83 -21.94 -5.80
C LEU A 24 -9.44 -22.94 -6.79
N ARG A 25 -10.43 -22.53 -7.61
CA ARG A 25 -11.19 -23.44 -8.49
C ARG A 25 -10.77 -23.41 -9.96
N TRP A 26 -10.08 -22.35 -10.39
CA TRP A 26 -9.73 -22.13 -11.79
C TRP A 26 -8.24 -22.40 -12.04
N ASP A 27 -7.93 -23.03 -13.17
CA ASP A 27 -6.62 -22.83 -13.79
C ASP A 27 -6.60 -21.38 -14.33
N ILE A 28 -5.86 -20.51 -13.64
CA ILE A 28 -5.94 -19.05 -13.82
C ILE A 28 -5.10 -18.60 -15.02
N SER A 29 -5.42 -19.17 -16.19
CA SER A 29 -4.85 -18.78 -17.47
C SER A 29 -5.31 -17.36 -17.84
N GLY A 30 -4.36 -16.42 -17.83
CA GLY A 30 -4.58 -15.03 -18.23
C GLY A 30 -4.70 -14.05 -17.06
N VAL A 31 -3.76 -13.09 -17.01
CA VAL A 31 -3.70 -11.98 -16.04
C VAL A 31 -5.00 -11.16 -16.02
N ASP A 32 -5.63 -10.95 -17.18
CA ASP A 32 -6.90 -10.23 -17.31
C ASP A 32 -8.02 -10.82 -16.44
N ASN A 33 -8.06 -12.14 -16.26
CA ASN A 33 -9.06 -12.79 -15.41
C ASN A 33 -8.87 -12.42 -13.93
N ILE A 34 -7.62 -12.29 -13.47
CA ILE A 34 -7.29 -11.83 -12.12
C ILE A 34 -7.72 -10.36 -11.95
N TYR A 35 -7.29 -9.47 -12.86
CA TYR A 35 -7.66 -8.06 -12.82
C TYR A 35 -9.18 -7.84 -12.86
N ASN A 36 -9.90 -8.59 -13.70
CA ASN A 36 -11.36 -8.54 -13.76
C ASN A 36 -11.99 -9.03 -12.44
N LYS A 37 -11.45 -10.09 -11.83
CA LYS A 37 -11.95 -10.59 -10.54
C LYS A 37 -11.66 -9.65 -9.37
N VAL A 38 -10.48 -9.02 -9.34
CA VAL A 38 -10.15 -7.99 -8.35
C VAL A 38 -11.08 -6.79 -8.53
N LYS A 39 -11.22 -6.24 -9.74
CA LYS A 39 -12.19 -5.17 -10.06
C LYS A 39 -13.61 -5.51 -9.57
N GLU A 40 -14.15 -6.68 -9.91
CA GLU A 40 -15.47 -7.12 -9.40
C GLU A 40 -15.58 -7.07 -7.87
N THR A 41 -14.53 -7.53 -7.18
CA THR A 41 -14.52 -7.66 -5.72
C THR A 41 -14.42 -6.28 -5.05
N VAL A 42 -13.51 -5.43 -5.51
CA VAL A 42 -13.33 -4.04 -5.03
C VAL A 42 -14.59 -3.20 -5.32
N LYS A 43 -15.26 -3.38 -6.47
CA LYS A 43 -16.57 -2.76 -6.77
C LYS A 43 -17.65 -3.14 -5.74
N LYS A 44 -17.73 -4.40 -5.34
CA LYS A 44 -18.73 -4.85 -4.35
C LYS A 44 -18.43 -4.34 -2.94
N ILE A 45 -17.17 -4.40 -2.52
CA ILE A 45 -16.73 -3.86 -1.23
C ILE A 45 -17.00 -2.34 -1.16
N SER A 46 -16.75 -1.62 -2.25
CA SER A 46 -17.11 -0.20 -2.37
C SER A 46 -18.61 0.06 -2.18
N LYS A 47 -19.48 -0.83 -2.70
CA LYS A 47 -20.93 -0.74 -2.50
C LYS A 47 -21.35 -1.06 -1.06
N ILE A 48 -20.75 -2.07 -0.41
CA ILE A 48 -20.97 -2.37 1.02
C ILE A 48 -20.65 -1.15 1.90
N PHE A 49 -19.56 -0.42 1.60
CA PHE A 49 -19.19 0.80 2.31
C PHE A 49 -19.93 2.09 1.89
N ASN A 50 -20.85 1.99 0.93
CA ASN A 50 -21.58 3.10 0.31
C ASN A 50 -20.64 4.21 -0.19
N LEU A 51 -19.57 3.82 -0.90
CA LEU A 51 -18.70 4.75 -1.62
C LEU A 51 -19.41 5.22 -2.91
N GLY A 52 -19.14 6.46 -3.32
CA GLY A 52 -19.79 7.07 -4.49
C GLY A 52 -19.29 6.48 -5.82
N ASN A 53 -20.08 6.66 -6.89
CA ASN A 53 -19.72 6.18 -8.23
C ASN A 53 -18.35 6.71 -8.68
N GLU A 54 -17.99 7.95 -8.34
CA GLU A 54 -16.70 8.56 -8.67
C GLU A 54 -15.50 7.72 -8.18
N TRP A 55 -15.61 7.12 -6.98
CA TRP A 55 -14.59 6.19 -6.45
C TRP A 55 -14.57 4.85 -7.21
N ILE A 56 -15.75 4.35 -7.58
CA ILE A 56 -15.89 3.10 -8.33
C ILE A 56 -15.29 3.26 -9.74
N GLU A 57 -15.50 4.41 -10.39
CA GLU A 57 -14.92 4.77 -11.67
C GLU A 57 -13.38 4.79 -11.62
N ILE A 58 -12.78 5.37 -10.57
CA ILE A 58 -11.32 5.36 -10.36
C ILE A 58 -10.78 3.93 -10.20
N VAL A 59 -11.44 3.08 -9.42
CA VAL A 59 -11.10 1.65 -9.27
C VAL A 59 -11.21 0.88 -10.59
N GLU A 60 -12.07 1.32 -11.51
CA GLU A 60 -12.19 0.74 -12.86
C GLU A 60 -11.12 1.25 -13.83
N ASP A 61 -10.59 2.44 -13.60
CA ASP A 61 -9.59 3.09 -14.44
C ASP A 61 -8.14 2.76 -14.04
N LEU A 62 -7.83 2.54 -12.74
CA LEU A 62 -6.48 2.21 -12.27
C LEU A 62 -5.78 1.10 -13.09
N PRO A 63 -6.43 -0.06 -13.38
CA PRO A 63 -5.85 -1.11 -14.24
C PRO A 63 -5.50 -0.70 -15.68
N LYS A 64 -6.03 0.42 -16.19
CA LYS A 64 -5.81 0.87 -17.57
C LYS A 64 -4.46 1.57 -17.74
N TYR A 65 -3.83 1.99 -16.64
CA TYR A 65 -2.53 2.67 -16.65
C TYR A 65 -1.34 1.70 -16.47
N GLU A 66 -1.60 0.51 -15.93
CA GLU A 66 -0.63 -0.57 -15.69
C GLU A 66 0.21 -0.93 -16.97
N PRO A 67 -0.37 -1.05 -18.19
CA PRO A 67 0.42 -1.33 -19.40
C PRO A 67 1.33 -0.20 -19.87
N PHE A 68 1.14 1.03 -19.39
CA PHE A 68 2.03 2.16 -19.67
C PHE A 68 3.28 2.11 -18.77
N LEU A 69 3.07 1.79 -17.49
CA LEU A 69 4.14 1.61 -16.52
C LEU A 69 4.97 0.33 -16.76
N SER A 70 4.40 -0.70 -17.40
CA SER A 70 5.13 -1.93 -17.76
C SER A 70 6.23 -1.74 -18.82
N THR A 71 6.46 -0.51 -19.28
CA THR A 71 7.66 -0.14 -20.06
C THR A 71 8.94 -0.14 -19.22
N ASN A 72 8.85 0.19 -17.92
CA ASN A 72 9.96 0.23 -16.96
C ASN A 72 10.37 -1.20 -16.55
N VAL A 73 11.68 -1.50 -16.59
CA VAL A 73 12.17 -2.87 -16.33
C VAL A 73 11.91 -3.39 -14.91
N ARG A 74 11.74 -2.50 -13.93
CA ARG A 74 11.45 -2.84 -12.53
C ARG A 74 9.95 -2.89 -12.20
N TYR A 75 9.08 -2.64 -13.18
CA TYR A 75 7.64 -2.57 -13.00
C TYR A 75 7.03 -3.80 -12.31
N ARG A 76 5.97 -3.54 -11.53
CA ARG A 76 5.16 -4.48 -10.75
C ARG A 76 3.70 -4.05 -10.88
N GLU A 77 2.76 -4.98 -10.78
CA GLU A 77 1.33 -4.69 -10.87
C GLU A 77 0.85 -4.01 -9.57
N HIS A 78 0.55 -2.71 -9.63
CA HIS A 78 0.19 -1.89 -8.45
C HIS A 78 -1.26 -2.13 -8.03
N PHE A 79 -2.20 -2.24 -8.98
CA PHE A 79 -3.61 -2.47 -8.64
C PHE A 79 -3.84 -3.84 -7.97
N ILE A 80 -3.02 -4.83 -8.33
CA ILE A 80 -3.02 -6.14 -7.68
C ILE A 80 -2.34 -6.05 -6.31
N HIS A 81 -1.23 -5.30 -6.19
CA HIS A 81 -0.55 -5.00 -4.92
C HIS A 81 -1.47 -4.34 -3.91
N GLU A 82 -2.13 -3.24 -4.27
CA GLU A 82 -3.11 -2.53 -3.44
C GLU A 82 -4.20 -3.46 -2.86
N PHE A 83 -4.66 -4.43 -3.65
CA PHE A 83 -5.62 -5.43 -3.19
C PHE A 83 -5.00 -6.54 -2.33
N GLN A 84 -3.74 -6.92 -2.54
CA GLN A 84 -3.00 -7.85 -1.69
C GLN A 84 -2.68 -7.22 -0.32
N VAL A 85 -2.26 -5.95 -0.31
CA VAL A 85 -2.09 -5.11 0.89
C VAL A 85 -3.42 -5.02 1.65
N PHE A 86 -4.52 -4.72 0.95
CA PHE A 86 -5.87 -4.74 1.54
C PHE A 86 -6.16 -6.08 2.23
N GLN A 87 -5.98 -7.21 1.53
CA GLN A 87 -6.27 -8.55 2.05
C GLN A 87 -5.43 -8.91 3.29
N LEU A 88 -4.14 -8.58 3.29
CA LEU A 88 -3.26 -8.86 4.43
C LEU A 88 -3.68 -8.07 5.67
N GLY A 89 -3.83 -6.74 5.56
CA GLY A 89 -4.27 -5.92 6.69
C GLY A 89 -5.69 -6.23 7.14
N TYR A 90 -6.60 -6.59 6.22
CA TYR A 90 -7.93 -7.08 6.56
C TYR A 90 -7.85 -8.34 7.45
N ALA A 91 -7.00 -9.30 7.09
CA ALA A 91 -6.80 -10.51 7.87
C ALA A 91 -6.17 -10.23 9.24
N ILE A 92 -5.27 -9.24 9.34
CA ILE A 92 -4.66 -8.79 10.61
C ILE A 92 -5.71 -8.14 11.51
N ILE A 93 -6.44 -7.13 11.03
CA ILE A 93 -7.45 -6.38 11.81
C ILE A 93 -8.57 -7.30 12.31
N ASN A 94 -8.91 -8.36 11.56
CA ASN A 94 -9.94 -9.33 11.94
C ASN A 94 -9.48 -10.44 12.89
N LYS A 95 -8.16 -10.65 13.05
CA LYS A 95 -7.62 -11.75 13.87
C LYS A 95 -6.82 -11.27 15.09
N ASN A 96 -6.33 -10.03 15.08
CA ASN A 96 -5.68 -9.41 16.22
C ASN A 96 -6.62 -8.38 16.87
N GLU A 97 -7.12 -8.72 18.06
CA GLU A 97 -8.00 -7.86 18.85
C GLU A 97 -7.32 -6.56 19.32
N ILE A 98 -6.03 -6.59 19.68
CA ILE A 98 -5.27 -5.39 20.05
C ILE A 98 -5.15 -4.43 18.86
N VAL A 99 -4.86 -4.93 17.65
CA VAL A 99 -4.80 -4.08 16.44
C VAL A 99 -6.18 -3.50 16.15
N ASN A 100 -7.24 -4.29 16.28
CA ASN A 100 -8.62 -3.84 16.10
C ASN A 100 -8.99 -2.73 17.11
N GLU A 101 -8.76 -2.94 18.41
CA GLU A 101 -9.06 -1.96 19.46
C GLU A 101 -8.16 -0.72 19.39
N LYS A 102 -6.86 -0.88 19.10
CA LYS A 102 -5.93 0.23 18.88
C LYS A 102 -6.41 1.12 17.74
N LEU A 103 -6.83 0.54 16.62
CA LEU A 103 -7.37 1.28 15.48
C LEU A 103 -8.73 1.92 15.78
N LYS A 104 -9.67 1.22 16.42
CA LYS A 104 -10.96 1.80 16.85
C LYS A 104 -10.77 2.98 17.79
N LYS A 105 -9.86 2.88 18.76
CA LYS A 105 -9.50 3.94 19.70
C LYS A 105 -8.80 5.12 19.02
N TYR A 106 -7.87 4.85 18.10
CA TYR A 106 -7.13 5.87 17.35
C TYR A 106 -8.03 6.66 16.40
N LEU A 107 -8.80 5.96 15.57
CA LEU A 107 -9.74 6.51 14.58
C LEU A 107 -11.06 7.00 15.22
N LYS A 108 -11.24 6.78 16.53
CA LYS A 108 -12.43 7.14 17.34
C LYS A 108 -13.74 6.64 16.71
N THR A 109 -13.73 5.39 16.22
CA THR A 109 -14.77 4.83 15.35
C THR A 109 -15.06 3.35 15.63
N ASN A 110 -16.04 2.79 14.91
CA ASN A 110 -16.46 1.39 15.01
C ASN A 110 -15.72 0.47 14.02
N GLU A 111 -15.82 -0.84 14.22
CA GLU A 111 -15.14 -1.86 13.41
C GLU A 111 -15.46 -1.80 11.90
N ASP A 112 -16.74 -1.66 11.53
CA ASP A 112 -17.16 -1.53 10.12
C ASP A 112 -16.51 -0.32 9.43
N ASP A 113 -16.32 0.78 10.16
CA ASP A 113 -15.65 1.97 9.65
C ASP A 113 -14.11 1.88 9.73
N VAL A 114 -13.52 1.12 10.66
CA VAL A 114 -12.07 0.78 10.61
C VAL A 114 -11.74 -0.01 9.34
N ILE A 115 -12.53 -1.04 9.01
CA ILE A 115 -12.33 -1.80 7.77
C ILE A 115 -12.57 -0.91 6.54
N LYS A 116 -13.57 -0.01 6.57
CA LYS A 116 -13.77 0.99 5.51
C LYS A 116 -12.55 1.87 5.30
N TYR A 117 -11.96 2.38 6.37
CA TYR A 117 -10.81 3.28 6.29
C TYR A 117 -9.55 2.52 5.86
N TRP A 118 -9.36 1.27 6.33
CA TRP A 118 -8.33 0.36 5.82
C TRP A 118 -8.46 0.15 4.31
N PHE A 119 -9.64 -0.21 3.82
CA PHE A 119 -9.92 -0.38 2.40
C PHE A 119 -9.62 0.87 1.56
N LEU A 120 -9.99 2.06 2.04
CA LEU A 120 -9.64 3.33 1.38
C LEU A 120 -8.12 3.63 1.41
N GLY A 121 -7.42 3.20 2.46
CA GLY A 121 -5.98 3.37 2.60
C GLY A 121 -5.19 2.48 1.62
N SER A 122 -5.43 1.17 1.69
CA SER A 122 -4.74 0.18 0.87
C SER A 122 -5.09 0.30 -0.61
N MET A 123 -6.34 0.59 -0.98
CA MET A 123 -6.78 0.78 -2.38
C MET A 123 -6.55 2.21 -2.92
N SER A 124 -5.59 2.93 -2.37
CA SER A 124 -5.15 4.22 -2.94
C SER A 124 -3.69 4.58 -2.70
N HIS A 125 -2.92 3.81 -1.90
CA HIS A 125 -1.56 4.22 -1.54
C HIS A 125 -0.62 4.41 -2.75
N ASP A 126 -0.78 3.57 -3.78
CA ASP A 126 -0.02 3.63 -5.03
C ASP A 126 -0.77 4.30 -6.18
N SER A 127 -1.99 4.80 -5.96
CA SER A 127 -2.84 5.39 -7.02
C SER A 127 -2.18 6.52 -7.83
N ALA A 128 -1.18 7.22 -7.26
CA ALA A 128 -0.39 8.23 -7.95
C ALA A 128 1.01 7.77 -8.41
N TYR A 129 1.40 6.50 -8.23
CA TYR A 129 2.66 5.95 -8.77
C TYR A 129 2.75 6.13 -10.29
N VAL A 130 1.62 6.12 -10.99
CA VAL A 130 1.56 6.48 -12.42
C VAL A 130 2.14 7.87 -12.71
N ILE A 131 1.92 8.86 -11.82
CA ILE A 131 2.40 10.23 -11.98
C ILE A 131 3.91 10.32 -11.74
N GLU A 132 4.41 9.59 -10.73
CA GLU A 132 5.83 9.50 -10.41
C GLU A 132 6.64 8.76 -11.50
N GLY A 133 6.11 7.64 -11.99
CA GLY A 133 6.77 6.77 -12.98
C GLY A 133 6.62 7.19 -14.44
N THR A 134 5.66 8.06 -14.78
CA THR A 134 5.43 8.55 -16.16
C THR A 134 6.68 9.15 -16.83
N PRO A 135 7.47 10.04 -16.21
CA PRO A 135 8.64 10.66 -16.85
C PRO A 135 9.67 9.62 -17.27
N THR A 136 10.01 8.68 -16.39
CA THR A 136 10.95 7.58 -16.65
C THR A 136 10.43 6.65 -17.74
N SER A 137 9.15 6.28 -17.66
CA SER A 137 8.48 5.41 -18.65
C SER A 137 8.48 6.04 -20.06
N LEU A 138 8.19 7.34 -20.14
CA LEU A 138 8.23 8.13 -21.38
C LEU A 138 9.65 8.28 -21.92
N GLN A 139 10.63 8.55 -21.04
CA GLN A 139 12.05 8.66 -21.41
C GLN A 139 12.60 7.33 -21.94
N GLU A 140 12.25 6.21 -21.32
CA GLU A 140 12.56 4.87 -21.83
C GLU A 140 11.88 4.59 -23.17
N LEU A 141 10.59 4.94 -23.32
CA LEU A 141 9.82 4.76 -24.56
C LEU A 141 10.45 5.54 -25.73
N LEU A 142 10.84 6.80 -25.50
CA LEU A 142 11.51 7.63 -26.51
C LEU A 142 12.88 7.04 -26.89
N ASN A 143 13.69 6.63 -25.91
CA ASN A 143 15.00 6.03 -26.19
C ASN A 143 14.87 4.72 -26.99
N LYS A 144 13.86 3.89 -26.67
CA LYS A 144 13.52 2.66 -27.40
C LYS A 144 13.02 2.95 -28.83
N ALA A 145 12.18 3.97 -29.01
CA ALA A 145 11.60 4.34 -30.31
C ALA A 145 12.62 4.95 -31.28
N PHE A 146 13.49 5.86 -30.80
CA PHE A 146 14.49 6.53 -31.62
C PHE A 146 15.84 5.79 -31.71
N ARG A 147 16.02 4.69 -30.97
CA ARG A 147 17.24 3.86 -30.92
C ARG A 147 18.50 4.63 -30.50
N GLY A 148 18.34 5.59 -29.60
CA GLY A 148 19.39 6.47 -29.10
C GLY A 148 18.90 7.28 -27.91
N GLU A 149 19.76 8.09 -27.31
CA GLU A 149 19.39 8.95 -26.19
C GLU A 149 18.60 10.19 -26.68
N VAL A 150 17.37 10.35 -26.19
CA VAL A 150 16.49 11.48 -26.54
C VAL A 150 16.27 12.32 -25.28
N SER A 151 17.02 13.42 -25.13
CA SER A 151 16.81 14.32 -23.99
C SER A 151 15.41 14.94 -24.04
N CYS A 152 14.58 14.64 -23.05
CA CYS A 152 13.25 15.23 -22.88
C CYS A 152 13.00 15.57 -21.40
N THR A 153 12.23 16.62 -21.14
CA THR A 153 11.85 17.03 -19.77
C THR A 153 10.34 17.00 -19.62
N PHE A 154 9.84 15.98 -18.91
CA PHE A 154 8.42 15.88 -18.56
C PHE A 154 8.20 16.34 -17.12
N GLN A 155 7.68 17.55 -16.96
CA GLN A 155 7.36 18.16 -15.67
C GLN A 155 5.84 18.20 -15.47
N ILE A 156 5.38 17.54 -14.40
CA ILE A 156 4.08 17.79 -13.79
C ILE A 156 4.36 18.63 -12.54
N ASP A 157 3.60 19.71 -12.37
CA ASP A 157 3.67 20.63 -11.23
C ASP A 157 2.48 20.34 -10.29
N PRO A 158 2.70 19.65 -9.15
CA PRO A 158 1.62 19.27 -8.24
C PRO A 158 0.87 20.45 -7.62
N SER A 159 1.52 21.62 -7.50
CA SER A 159 0.90 22.80 -6.88
C SER A 159 -0.33 23.29 -7.66
N ARG A 160 -0.41 22.97 -8.97
CA ARG A 160 -1.56 23.28 -9.84
C ARG A 160 -2.77 22.38 -9.60
N VAL A 161 -2.62 21.28 -8.87
CA VAL A 161 -3.75 20.44 -8.47
C VAL A 161 -4.58 21.23 -7.46
N GLN A 162 -5.74 21.77 -7.87
CA GLN A 162 -6.65 22.50 -6.97
C GLN A 162 -6.84 21.74 -5.64
N GLY A 163 -6.51 22.40 -4.52
CA GLY A 163 -6.55 21.84 -3.16
C GLY A 163 -5.19 21.39 -2.60
N TYR A 164 -4.14 21.27 -3.44
CA TYR A 164 -2.85 20.70 -3.08
C TYR A 164 -2.21 21.35 -1.85
N GLU A 165 -1.87 22.65 -1.90
CA GLU A 165 -1.20 23.34 -0.78
C GLU A 165 -2.00 23.28 0.53
N PHE A 166 -3.34 23.34 0.45
CA PHE A 166 -4.21 23.22 1.63
C PHE A 166 -4.16 21.81 2.25
N HIS A 167 -4.22 20.76 1.43
CA HIS A 167 -4.11 19.38 1.93
C HIS A 167 -2.68 19.03 2.36
N LYS A 168 -1.65 19.55 1.67
CA LYS A 168 -0.23 19.45 2.04
C LYS A 168 0.01 20.04 3.43
N SER A 169 -0.35 21.31 3.65
CA SER A 169 -0.28 21.94 4.98
C SER A 169 -1.04 21.13 6.02
N LYS A 170 -2.31 20.76 5.77
CA LYS A 170 -3.11 20.00 6.74
C LYS A 170 -2.56 18.62 7.10
N LEU A 171 -1.80 17.98 6.20
CA LEU A 171 -1.09 16.75 6.49
C LEU A 171 0.19 17.00 7.30
N ILE A 172 0.95 18.05 6.98
CA ILE A 172 2.16 18.44 7.74
C ILE A 172 1.82 18.88 9.17
N ASP A 173 0.78 19.70 9.34
CA ASP A 173 0.23 20.07 10.65
C ASP A 173 -0.09 18.83 11.50
N LEU A 174 -0.70 17.82 10.87
CA LEU A 174 -1.10 16.58 11.53
C LEU A 174 0.11 15.68 11.86
N ILE A 175 1.16 15.65 11.03
CA ILE A 175 2.42 15.00 11.39
C ILE A 175 3.03 15.68 12.62
N GLY A 176 3.03 17.02 12.65
CA GLY A 176 3.50 17.82 13.80
C GLY A 176 2.78 17.48 15.09
N GLU A 177 1.43 17.45 15.07
CA GLU A 177 0.60 17.05 16.21
C GLU A 177 0.90 15.62 16.66
N LYS A 178 0.93 14.65 15.74
CA LYS A 178 1.01 13.21 16.05
C LYS A 178 2.40 12.75 16.52
N LEU A 179 3.46 13.42 16.06
CA LEU A 179 4.83 13.12 16.47
C LEU A 179 5.32 14.03 17.61
N GLU A 180 4.50 14.98 18.09
CA GLU A 180 4.84 15.94 19.14
C GLU A 180 6.09 16.75 18.75
N LEU A 181 6.06 17.37 17.57
CA LEU A 181 7.17 18.18 17.04
C LEU A 181 7.12 19.60 17.60
N THR A 182 8.27 20.28 17.64
CA THR A 182 8.32 21.73 17.90
C THR A 182 7.87 22.52 16.67
N ASP A 183 7.53 23.81 16.83
CA ASP A 183 7.22 24.70 15.70
C ASP A 183 8.40 24.79 14.70
N GLU A 184 9.63 24.76 15.22
CA GLU A 184 10.88 24.70 14.45
C GLU A 184 10.99 23.40 13.65
N GLN A 185 10.84 22.24 14.29
CA GLN A 185 10.82 20.93 13.60
C GLN A 185 9.69 20.82 12.59
N THR A 186 8.52 21.40 12.86
CA THR A 186 7.38 21.40 11.94
C THR A 186 7.63 22.31 10.74
N THR A 187 8.37 23.41 10.93
CA THR A 187 8.80 24.32 9.86
C THR A 187 9.90 23.70 8.99
N GLU A 188 10.89 23.04 9.59
CA GLU A 188 11.92 22.30 8.85
C GLU A 188 11.30 21.10 8.09
N LEU A 189 10.36 20.40 8.71
CA LEU A 189 9.56 19.36 8.05
C LEU A 189 8.78 19.92 6.86
N TYR A 190 8.18 21.11 6.99
CA TYR A 190 7.47 21.75 5.89
C TYR A 190 8.38 22.04 4.71
N GLY A 191 9.60 22.54 4.96
CA GLY A 191 10.63 22.73 3.93
C GLY A 191 11.00 21.40 3.25
N LYS A 192 11.54 20.46 4.03
CA LYS A 192 12.03 19.15 3.55
C LYS A 192 10.98 18.33 2.81
N LEU A 193 9.75 18.30 3.32
CA LEU A 193 8.64 17.70 2.57
C LEU A 193 8.36 18.52 1.32
N SER A 194 8.19 19.85 1.39
CA SER A 194 7.91 20.63 0.17
C SER A 194 8.98 20.45 -0.93
N ASP A 195 10.24 20.16 -0.58
CA ASP A 195 11.30 19.78 -1.52
C ASP A 195 11.07 18.38 -2.13
N ILE A 196 10.93 17.34 -1.28
CA ILE A 196 10.59 15.95 -1.70
C ILE A 196 9.38 15.93 -2.64
N LEU A 197 8.39 16.76 -2.34
CA LEU A 197 7.10 16.82 -2.99
C LEU A 197 7.10 17.67 -4.28
N SER A 198 8.02 18.62 -4.41
CA SER A 198 8.16 19.45 -5.62
C SER A 198 9.08 18.80 -6.65
N ASP A 199 10.22 18.24 -6.22
CA ASP A 199 11.23 17.71 -7.16
C ASP A 199 10.98 16.25 -7.58
N LYS A 200 10.48 15.39 -6.67
CA LYS A 200 10.35 13.94 -6.98
C LYS A 200 8.99 13.55 -7.56
N ARG A 201 7.92 14.29 -7.23
CA ARG A 201 6.50 13.90 -7.44
C ARG A 201 6.11 12.65 -6.64
N ASN A 202 6.56 12.58 -5.38
CA ASN A 202 6.37 11.47 -4.46
C ASN A 202 4.93 10.89 -4.50
N HIS A 203 4.82 9.62 -4.89
CA HIS A 203 3.55 8.92 -5.07
C HIS A 203 2.69 8.93 -3.80
N GLY A 204 3.27 8.70 -2.62
CA GLY A 204 2.54 8.70 -1.36
C GLY A 204 1.75 9.99 -1.10
N LEU A 205 2.36 11.17 -1.15
CA LEU A 205 1.54 12.38 -0.94
C LEU A 205 0.57 12.63 -2.10
N LEU A 206 0.95 12.38 -3.35
CA LEU A 206 0.05 12.59 -4.48
C LEU A 206 -1.20 11.71 -4.35
N SER A 207 -1.03 10.44 -3.99
CA SER A 207 -2.09 9.49 -3.64
C SER A 207 -2.95 10.00 -2.49
N ALA A 208 -2.34 10.48 -1.40
CA ALA A 208 -3.03 11.03 -0.24
C ALA A 208 -3.90 12.25 -0.61
N ILE A 209 -3.36 13.19 -1.41
CA ILE A 209 -4.08 14.39 -1.85
C ILE A 209 -5.16 14.04 -2.89
N MET A 210 -4.93 13.04 -3.75
CA MET A 210 -5.94 12.50 -4.67
C MET A 210 -7.13 11.91 -3.88
N LEU A 211 -6.89 11.03 -2.92
CA LEU A 211 -7.91 10.47 -2.03
C LEU A 211 -8.70 11.57 -1.30
N LEU A 212 -8.00 12.54 -0.68
CA LEU A 212 -8.62 13.67 -0.01
C LEU A 212 -9.52 14.46 -0.97
N LYS A 213 -9.03 14.79 -2.18
CA LYS A 213 -9.77 15.57 -3.18
C LYS A 213 -11.02 14.85 -3.70
N GLN A 214 -10.95 13.52 -3.87
CA GLN A 214 -12.07 12.69 -4.32
C GLN A 214 -13.19 12.61 -3.26
N LEU A 215 -12.83 12.44 -1.98
CA LEU A 215 -13.78 12.18 -0.91
C LEU A 215 -14.21 13.44 -0.12
N ILE A 216 -13.37 14.48 -0.03
CA ILE A 216 -13.67 15.75 0.64
C ILE A 216 -14.41 16.69 -0.32
N LYS A 217 -15.67 16.38 -0.61
CA LYS A 217 -16.54 17.32 -1.35
C LYS A 217 -16.68 18.64 -0.56
N PRO A 218 -16.47 19.82 -1.19
CA PRO A 218 -16.39 21.11 -0.47
C PRO A 218 -17.61 21.51 0.35
N ARG A 219 -18.80 20.98 0.04
CA ARG A 219 -20.07 21.30 0.72
C ARG A 219 -20.58 20.19 1.65
N GLY A 220 -19.87 19.08 1.76
CA GLY A 220 -20.26 17.95 2.62
C GLY A 220 -20.01 18.21 4.10
N ARG A 221 -21.07 18.44 4.88
CA ARG A 221 -21.05 18.52 6.34
C ARG A 221 -21.01 17.12 6.96
N GLY A 222 -19.82 16.65 7.26
CA GLY A 222 -19.57 15.46 8.08
C GLY A 222 -18.19 15.58 8.70
N LYS A 223 -17.94 14.86 9.80
CA LYS A 223 -16.57 14.71 10.31
C LYS A 223 -15.71 14.08 9.21
N LYS A 224 -14.57 14.70 8.95
CA LYS A 224 -13.61 14.30 7.90
C LYS A 224 -12.21 14.08 8.46
N GLU A 225 -12.04 14.24 9.79
CA GLU A 225 -10.79 13.99 10.50
C GLU A 225 -10.17 12.63 10.12
N TYR A 226 -10.96 11.55 10.09
CA TYR A 226 -10.49 10.22 9.71
C TYR A 226 -9.98 10.10 8.26
N LEU A 227 -10.42 10.94 7.32
CA LEU A 227 -9.86 10.92 5.96
C LEU A 227 -8.44 11.49 5.95
N TYR A 228 -8.14 12.43 6.84
CA TYR A 228 -6.76 12.88 7.05
C TYR A 228 -5.92 11.83 7.78
N GLU A 229 -6.47 10.99 8.67
CA GLU A 229 -5.75 9.84 9.24
C GLU A 229 -5.37 8.80 8.17
N VAL A 230 -6.26 8.54 7.20
CA VAL A 230 -5.99 7.63 6.08
C VAL A 230 -4.97 8.24 5.11
N ALA A 231 -5.16 9.51 4.75
CA ALA A 231 -4.24 10.24 3.88
C ALA A 231 -2.86 10.46 4.53
N LEU A 232 -2.79 10.59 5.85
CA LEU A 232 -1.54 10.64 6.62
C LEU A 232 -0.77 9.32 6.49
N ALA A 233 -1.43 8.18 6.66
CA ALA A 233 -0.79 6.88 6.43
C ALA A 233 -0.25 6.73 5.00
N ILE A 234 -1.05 7.11 4.00
CA ILE A 234 -0.62 7.08 2.60
C ILE A 234 0.55 8.05 2.35
N ALA A 235 0.54 9.26 2.92
CA ALA A 235 1.63 10.22 2.77
C ALA A 235 2.93 9.79 3.47
N LEU A 236 2.84 9.00 4.55
CA LEU A 236 3.99 8.55 5.36
C LEU A 236 4.64 7.26 4.87
N HIS A 237 3.97 6.46 4.03
CA HIS A 237 4.49 5.14 3.65
C HIS A 237 5.76 5.14 2.77
N PRO A 238 6.05 6.14 1.91
CA PRO A 238 7.24 6.11 1.06
C PRO A 238 8.55 6.21 1.85
N GLU A 239 9.57 5.51 1.35
CA GLU A 239 10.84 5.34 2.03
C GLU A 239 11.61 6.65 2.28
N ASP A 240 11.56 7.60 1.34
CA ASP A 240 12.22 8.89 1.52
C ASP A 240 11.50 9.79 2.54
N VAL A 241 10.17 9.70 2.66
CA VAL A 241 9.39 10.42 3.66
C VAL A 241 9.70 9.93 5.08
N TYR A 242 9.62 8.62 5.34
CA TYR A 242 9.86 8.13 6.70
C TYR A 242 11.34 8.15 7.12
N LYS A 243 12.29 8.02 6.18
CA LYS A 243 13.72 8.22 6.47
C LYS A 243 14.03 9.68 6.83
N GLU A 244 13.48 10.65 6.11
CA GLU A 244 13.69 12.06 6.43
C GLU A 244 13.02 12.45 7.76
N LEU A 245 11.83 11.92 8.06
CA LEU A 245 11.20 12.09 9.39
C LEU A 245 12.05 11.50 10.52
N GLY A 246 12.62 10.32 10.34
CA GLY A 246 13.52 9.71 11.33
C GLY A 246 14.79 10.55 11.55
N SER A 247 15.38 11.05 10.45
CA SER A 247 16.55 11.94 10.43
C SER A 247 16.28 13.26 11.17
N LEU A 248 15.21 13.95 10.81
CA LEU A 248 14.79 15.25 11.36
C LEU A 248 14.44 15.19 12.85
N THR A 249 13.69 14.17 13.25
CA THR A 249 12.98 14.18 14.55
C THR A 249 13.64 13.31 15.61
N GLY A 250 14.51 12.38 15.21
CA GLY A 250 15.02 11.30 16.06
C GLY A 250 13.95 10.30 16.51
N LYS A 251 12.72 10.39 15.98
CA LYS A 251 11.57 9.56 16.37
C LYS A 251 11.22 8.59 15.23
N SER A 252 11.11 7.31 15.55
CA SER A 252 10.59 6.30 14.62
C SER A 252 9.06 6.38 14.52
N LEU A 253 8.51 5.99 13.37
CA LEU A 253 7.08 5.71 13.24
C LEU A 253 6.76 4.40 13.97
N THR A 254 5.99 4.45 15.05
CA THR A 254 5.61 3.26 15.84
C THR A 254 4.10 3.01 15.82
N PHE A 255 3.72 1.76 16.10
CA PHE A 255 2.32 1.35 16.20
C PHE A 255 1.58 2.08 17.34
N GLU A 256 2.29 2.56 18.36
CA GLU A 256 1.70 3.32 19.46
C GLU A 256 1.11 4.65 19.01
N LYS A 257 1.88 5.41 18.22
CA LYS A 257 1.56 6.78 17.82
C LYS A 257 0.77 6.83 16.51
N LEU A 258 1.11 5.98 15.55
CA LEU A 258 0.58 6.01 14.19
C LEU A 258 0.16 4.60 13.71
N PRO A 259 -0.75 3.91 14.43
CA PRO A 259 -1.08 2.49 14.18
C PRO A 259 -1.57 2.22 12.76
N PHE A 260 -2.29 3.17 12.16
CA PHE A 260 -2.83 3.04 10.81
C PHE A 260 -1.75 3.21 9.72
N ALA A 261 -0.79 4.13 9.91
CA ALA A 261 0.37 4.29 9.02
C ALA A 261 1.34 3.11 9.14
N PHE A 262 1.65 2.70 10.38
CA PHE A 262 2.48 1.54 10.66
C PHE A 262 1.90 0.26 10.02
N LEU A 263 0.58 0.02 10.14
CA LEU A 263 -0.05 -1.14 9.51
C LEU A 263 -0.04 -1.07 7.98
N LEU A 264 -0.19 0.13 7.38
CA LEU A 264 -0.07 0.31 5.93
C LEU A 264 1.34 -0.07 5.46
N MET A 265 2.36 0.55 6.05
CA MET A 265 3.78 0.28 5.76
C MET A 265 4.15 -1.19 5.97
N PHE A 266 3.66 -1.81 7.05
CA PHE A 266 3.83 -3.24 7.32
C PHE A 266 3.27 -4.09 6.19
N CYS A 267 2.02 -3.84 5.77
CA CYS A 267 1.34 -4.68 4.80
C CYS A 267 1.90 -4.50 3.39
N ASP A 268 2.21 -3.26 3.00
CA ASP A 268 2.91 -2.90 1.78
C ASP A 268 4.26 -3.63 1.66
N ASN A 269 5.17 -3.40 2.62
CA ASN A 269 6.48 -4.04 2.62
C ASN A 269 6.37 -5.58 2.61
N ALA A 270 5.43 -6.15 3.37
CA ALA A 270 5.22 -7.59 3.43
C ALA A 270 4.65 -8.21 2.13
N GLN A 271 4.09 -7.42 1.19
CA GLN A 271 3.73 -7.88 -0.16
C GLN A 271 4.83 -7.60 -1.19
N GLU A 272 5.61 -6.53 -1.01
CA GLU A 272 6.70 -6.15 -1.92
C GLU A 272 7.95 -7.03 -1.77
N TRP A 273 8.20 -7.57 -0.58
CA TRP A 273 9.36 -8.43 -0.28
C TRP A 273 9.40 -9.68 -1.17
N GLY A 274 10.54 -9.87 -1.85
CA GLY A 274 10.86 -11.07 -2.64
C GLY A 274 10.04 -11.30 -3.91
N ARG A 275 8.98 -10.50 -4.16
CA ARG A 275 8.23 -10.52 -5.43
C ARG A 275 9.20 -10.23 -6.61
N PRO A 276 9.20 -11.04 -7.68
CA PRO A 276 10.12 -10.87 -8.81
C PRO A 276 9.73 -9.67 -9.68
N PHE A 277 10.72 -9.03 -10.32
CA PHE A 277 10.47 -7.97 -11.30
C PHE A 277 9.86 -8.55 -12.58
N MET A 278 8.91 -7.86 -13.22
CA MET A 278 8.23 -8.37 -14.42
C MET A 278 9.22 -8.72 -15.55
N THR A 279 10.30 -7.95 -15.75
CA THR A 279 11.31 -8.29 -16.77
C THR A 279 12.17 -9.51 -16.45
N SER A 280 12.26 -9.95 -15.19
CA SER A 280 12.91 -11.24 -14.88
C SER A 280 12.10 -12.43 -15.41
N ILE A 281 10.78 -12.29 -15.51
CA ILE A 281 9.86 -13.28 -16.09
C ILE A 281 9.93 -13.26 -17.63
N PHE A 282 10.15 -12.10 -18.25
CA PHE A 282 10.21 -11.97 -19.72
C PHE A 282 11.60 -12.16 -20.35
N ASN A 283 12.69 -11.84 -19.65
CA ASN A 283 14.06 -11.93 -20.19
C ASN A 283 14.79 -13.24 -19.87
N GLN A 284 14.30 -14.04 -18.91
CA GLN A 284 14.68 -15.44 -18.87
C GLN A 284 14.09 -16.14 -20.11
N LYS A 285 14.90 -16.95 -20.80
CA LYS A 285 14.38 -17.84 -21.85
C LYS A 285 13.28 -18.70 -21.25
N VAL A 286 12.18 -18.86 -21.96
CA VAL A 286 11.01 -19.64 -21.52
C VAL A 286 11.35 -21.13 -21.41
N ASN A 287 11.96 -21.49 -20.28
CA ASN A 287 11.57 -22.68 -19.54
C ASN A 287 10.30 -22.33 -18.77
N ASP A 288 9.37 -23.28 -18.61
CA ASP A 288 8.11 -23.08 -17.89
C ASP A 288 8.25 -23.01 -16.35
N GLN A 289 9.27 -22.30 -15.86
CA GLN A 289 9.51 -22.10 -14.41
C GLN A 289 8.40 -21.21 -13.82
N LYS A 290 7.44 -21.85 -13.15
CA LYS A 290 6.29 -21.17 -12.55
C LYS A 290 6.69 -20.68 -11.17
N ILE A 291 7.26 -19.47 -11.09
CA ILE A 291 7.61 -18.79 -9.83
C ILE A 291 6.35 -18.60 -8.98
N LYS A 292 6.02 -19.62 -8.18
CA LYS A 292 4.92 -19.60 -7.24
C LYS A 292 5.41 -19.01 -5.93
N VAL A 293 4.94 -17.80 -5.64
CA VAL A 293 5.04 -17.19 -4.32
C VAL A 293 3.84 -17.66 -3.51
N VAL A 294 4.06 -18.12 -2.29
CA VAL A 294 3.00 -18.59 -1.38
C VAL A 294 3.21 -17.99 0.01
N LEU A 295 2.13 -17.56 0.64
CA LEU A 295 2.11 -17.24 2.07
C LEU A 295 2.27 -18.55 2.87
N ASP A 296 3.50 -18.81 3.31
CA ASP A 296 3.93 -20.01 4.06
C ASP A 296 3.40 -19.98 5.49
N LYS A 297 3.47 -18.80 6.12
CA LYS A 297 2.99 -18.58 7.49
C LYS A 297 2.38 -17.19 7.64
N LEU A 298 1.24 -17.13 8.32
CA LEU A 298 0.64 -15.90 8.86
C LEU A 298 0.21 -16.19 10.31
N ASP A 299 1.09 -15.92 11.26
CA ASP A 299 0.87 -16.15 12.70
C ASP A 299 0.50 -14.83 13.34
N ILE A 300 -0.82 -14.66 13.53
CA ILE A 300 -1.43 -13.49 14.13
C ILE A 300 -1.81 -13.87 15.56
N LYS A 301 -1.02 -13.38 16.51
CA LYS A 301 -1.30 -13.43 17.95
C LYS A 301 -1.86 -12.09 18.39
N GLN A 302 -2.21 -11.98 19.67
CA GLN A 302 -2.71 -10.75 20.27
C GLN A 302 -1.62 -9.64 20.25
N ASP A 303 -0.36 -10.02 20.40
CA ASP A 303 0.84 -9.18 20.57
C ASP A 303 1.81 -9.23 19.37
N LYS A 304 1.48 -9.96 18.30
CA LYS A 304 2.39 -10.22 17.18
C LYS A 304 1.67 -10.48 15.86
N VAL A 305 2.28 -10.06 14.75
CA VAL A 305 1.97 -10.53 13.40
C VAL A 305 3.26 -11.00 12.71
N GLU A 306 3.38 -12.30 12.44
CA GLU A 306 4.46 -12.88 11.64
C GLU A 306 3.98 -13.19 10.22
N VAL A 307 4.72 -12.77 9.20
CA VAL A 307 4.49 -13.10 7.78
C VAL A 307 5.72 -13.84 7.25
N VAL A 308 5.52 -14.98 6.59
CA VAL A 308 6.59 -15.70 5.86
C VAL A 308 6.09 -16.03 4.46
N LEU A 309 6.91 -15.72 3.45
CA LEU A 309 6.67 -16.03 2.05
C LEU A 309 7.63 -17.15 1.59
N GLN A 310 7.09 -18.21 1.01
CA GLN A 310 7.85 -19.27 0.37
C GLN A 310 7.84 -19.08 -1.15
N TYR A 311 9.03 -19.17 -1.74
CA TYR A 311 9.27 -19.14 -3.19
C TYR A 311 9.58 -20.56 -3.63
N SER A 312 8.82 -21.11 -4.57
CA SER A 312 8.91 -22.54 -4.88
C SER A 312 9.47 -22.87 -6.27
N GLU A 313 10.63 -22.34 -6.68
CA GLU A 313 11.40 -22.89 -7.81
C GLU A 313 12.93 -22.61 -7.70
N GLU A 314 13.74 -23.24 -8.56
CA GLU A 314 15.20 -23.09 -8.62
C GLU A 314 15.61 -21.77 -9.32
N ILE A 315 15.51 -20.67 -8.58
CA ILE A 315 16.06 -19.39 -8.99
C ILE A 315 17.40 -19.19 -8.28
N ASP A 316 18.44 -18.84 -9.04
CA ASP A 316 19.53 -18.02 -8.50
C ASP A 316 19.01 -16.60 -8.32
N CYS A 317 18.26 -16.42 -7.23
CA CYS A 317 17.89 -15.11 -6.74
C CYS A 317 19.19 -14.32 -6.59
N ILE A 318 19.31 -13.21 -7.32
CA ILE A 318 20.30 -12.18 -7.00
C ILE A 318 20.10 -11.87 -5.51
N PRO A 319 21.14 -12.00 -4.66
CA PRO A 319 20.98 -11.70 -3.25
C PRO A 319 20.45 -10.28 -3.12
N ALA A 320 19.48 -10.07 -2.24
CA ALA A 320 19.10 -8.72 -1.86
C ALA A 320 20.38 -7.99 -1.41
N PRO A 321 20.57 -6.71 -1.79
CA PRO A 321 21.75 -5.97 -1.34
C PRO A 321 21.82 -6.02 0.19
N ASP A 322 23.02 -6.23 0.75
CA ASP A 322 23.27 -6.42 2.19
C ASP A 322 23.11 -5.12 3.00
N GLU A 323 21.94 -4.50 2.88
CA GLU A 323 21.55 -3.33 3.65
C GLU A 323 20.87 -3.76 4.95
N HIS A 324 21.64 -3.75 6.03
CA HIS A 324 21.18 -4.06 7.38
C HIS A 324 20.30 -2.93 7.97
N TRP A 325 19.07 -2.79 7.46
CA TRP A 325 18.04 -1.92 8.03
C TRP A 325 17.57 -2.46 9.38
N GLY A 326 18.23 -2.02 10.46
CA GLY A 326 18.00 -2.49 11.82
C GLY A 326 16.97 -1.66 12.60
N VAL A 327 15.79 -2.24 12.82
CA VAL A 327 14.99 -1.96 14.04
C VAL A 327 15.48 -2.95 15.11
N LYS A 328 15.63 -2.49 16.36
CA LYS A 328 16.26 -3.30 17.42
C LYS A 328 15.27 -4.26 18.09
N ASP A 329 15.86 -5.41 18.44
CA ASP A 329 15.39 -6.46 19.35
C ASP A 329 14.19 -7.33 18.92
N ILE A 330 14.19 -8.56 19.47
CA ILE A 330 13.23 -9.69 19.33
C ILE A 330 13.52 -10.67 18.15
N ASP A 331 13.93 -11.91 18.49
CA ASP A 331 14.12 -13.07 17.59
C ASP A 331 13.08 -14.17 17.92
N PHE A 332 12.49 -14.79 16.89
CA PHE A 332 11.77 -16.06 17.01
C PHE A 332 11.96 -16.89 15.73
N ARG A 333 11.97 -18.22 15.89
CA ARG A 333 12.23 -19.21 14.81
C ARG A 333 11.32 -20.43 14.99
N ILE A 334 11.20 -21.27 13.94
CA ILE A 334 11.16 -22.76 13.96
C ILE A 334 10.97 -23.33 12.52
N PHE A 335 11.00 -24.66 12.37
CA PHE A 335 11.05 -25.48 11.14
C PHE A 335 9.68 -26.19 10.89
N HIS A 336 9.40 -27.11 9.95
CA HIS A 336 10.15 -27.98 9.00
C HIS A 336 9.09 -28.54 7.99
N ALA A 337 9.26 -28.92 6.72
CA ALA A 337 10.32 -28.99 5.68
C ALA A 337 9.62 -28.95 4.28
N SER A 338 10.17 -29.24 3.09
CA SER A 338 11.50 -29.71 2.64
C SER A 338 11.86 -29.14 1.24
N ASN A 339 13.16 -29.02 0.95
CA ASN A 339 13.78 -28.85 -0.38
C ASN A 339 13.23 -27.74 -1.31
N LYS A 340 13.42 -26.47 -0.93
CA LYS A 340 13.65 -25.30 -1.81
C LYS A 340 14.28 -24.16 -0.97
N ARG A 341 14.91 -23.14 -1.60
CA ARG A 341 15.58 -22.03 -0.86
C ARG A 341 14.51 -21.20 -0.11
N VAL A 342 14.68 -20.98 1.20
CA VAL A 342 13.72 -20.22 2.03
C VAL A 342 14.37 -18.94 2.54
N PHE A 343 13.80 -17.79 2.17
CA PHE A 343 14.10 -16.51 2.81
C PHE A 343 13.17 -16.33 4.01
N LYS A 344 13.73 -16.00 5.18
CA LYS A 344 12.97 -15.67 6.40
C LYS A 344 13.38 -14.30 6.90
N LYS A 345 12.40 -13.42 7.12
CA LYS A 345 12.58 -12.13 7.80
C LYS A 345 11.35 -11.90 8.68
N ASN A 346 11.56 -11.80 9.98
CA ASN A 346 10.49 -11.56 10.94
C ASN A 346 10.09 -10.09 10.94
N ILE A 347 8.83 -9.83 11.27
CA ILE A 347 8.32 -8.52 11.72
C ILE A 347 7.50 -8.79 13.00
N PHE A 348 7.37 -7.77 13.86
CA PHE A 348 6.59 -7.81 15.09
C PHE A 348 5.76 -6.53 15.21
N ILE A 349 4.69 -6.57 16.02
CA ILE A 349 3.82 -5.42 16.32
C ILE A 349 3.51 -5.48 17.82
N GLU A 350 4.49 -5.14 18.65
CA GLU A 350 4.30 -5.17 20.10
C GLU A 350 3.27 -4.14 20.57
N PRO A 351 2.49 -4.45 21.63
CA PRO A 351 1.76 -3.48 22.42
C PRO A 351 2.54 -3.12 23.69
N SER A 352 2.96 -1.86 23.80
CA SER A 352 3.43 -1.26 25.06
C SER A 352 2.29 -0.72 25.95
#